data_AF-A0A966VBT3-F1
#
_entry.id   AF-A0A966VBT3-F1
#
_cell.length_a   1.000
_cell.length_b   1.000
_cell.length_c   1.000
_cell.angle_alpha   90.00
_cell.angle_beta   90.00
_cell.angle_gamma   90.00
#
_symmetry.space_group_name_H-M   'P 1'
#
loop_
_entity.id
_entity.type
_entity.pdbx_description
1 polymer ?
#
loop_
_entity_poly.entity_id
_entity_poly.type
_entity_poly.pdbx_seq_one_letter_code
_entity_poly.pdbx_strand_id
1 'polypeptide(L)'
;MLIFGGADFWCAEFQVFPSNPIANMPKIEYDDHCTLSGRFTRGDGILQLIRLALSYIAERYPHVRQIQFDDMSYRECDERSVVDLAFFYYALYGKTWYMAKLDATPVDGERFTVATAQFNARKQTMSWSDFDNAVPSAHPLPDTTMREIYNSSPTWTAFFQRVRDESDIQTLCRYMAPWITRFIKRIAGLNFSAMPFRLPVPVSPATAFTLTQQTGGRRGRRARTHKWPRQWRGLDLH
;
A
#
# COMPACT_ATOMS: atom_id res chain seq x y z
N MET A 1 -12.49 18.90 1.47
CA MET A 1 -11.50 18.04 2.14
C MET A 1 -12.18 17.32 3.29
N LEU A 2 -12.01 16.01 3.37
CA LEU A 2 -12.51 15.13 4.42
C LEU A 2 -11.32 14.56 5.18
N ILE A 3 -11.46 14.42 6.49
CA ILE A 3 -10.42 13.89 7.37
C ILE A 3 -11.06 12.80 8.22
N PHE A 4 -10.39 11.65 8.34
CA PHE A 4 -10.81 10.50 9.12
C PHE A 4 -9.70 10.13 10.11
N GLY A 5 -10.07 9.75 11.34
CA GLY A 5 -9.13 9.38 12.40
C GLY A 5 -9.77 9.41 13.78
N GLY A 6 -8.94 9.27 14.81
CA GLY A 6 -9.36 9.36 16.21
C GLY A 6 -9.46 10.81 16.70
N ALA A 7 -9.66 10.98 18.01
CA ALA A 7 -9.91 12.27 18.63
C ALA A 7 -8.74 13.26 18.43
N ASP A 8 -7.51 12.75 18.54
CA ASP A 8 -6.30 13.58 18.51
C ASP A 8 -5.49 13.46 17.20
N PHE A 9 -5.70 12.41 16.42
CA PHE A 9 -4.85 12.05 15.28
C PHE A 9 -5.61 11.87 13.97
N TRP A 10 -5.08 12.48 12.90
CA TRP A 10 -5.66 12.41 11.56
C TRP A 10 -4.92 11.37 10.73
N CYS A 11 -5.65 10.33 10.37
CA CYS A 11 -5.07 9.12 9.81
C CYS A 11 -5.35 8.95 8.32
N ALA A 12 -6.44 9.52 7.80
CA ALA A 12 -6.67 9.58 6.37
C ALA A 12 -7.21 10.96 5.95
N GLU A 13 -6.75 11.43 4.81
CA GLU A 13 -7.19 12.68 4.17
C GLU A 13 -7.74 12.36 2.78
N PHE A 14 -8.93 12.88 2.47
CA PHE A 14 -9.55 12.77 1.15
C PHE A 14 -9.94 14.14 0.61
N GLN A 15 -9.70 14.36 -0.68
CA GLN A 15 -10.06 15.57 -1.39
C GLN A 15 -11.17 15.25 -2.38
N VAL A 16 -12.40 15.58 -2.01
CA VAL A 16 -13.58 15.47 -2.86
C VAL A 16 -13.82 16.80 -3.56
N PHE A 17 -14.06 16.75 -4.87
CA PHE A 17 -14.35 17.91 -5.69
C PHE A 17 -15.83 17.87 -6.13
N PRO A 18 -16.56 19.01 -6.12
CA PRO A 18 -18.02 19.01 -6.33
C PRO A 18 -18.53 18.37 -7.62
N SER A 19 -17.75 18.42 -8.71
CA SER A 19 -18.18 17.93 -10.03
C SER A 19 -17.24 16.91 -10.64
N ASN A 20 -16.26 16.41 -9.87
CA ASN A 20 -15.31 15.40 -10.36
C ASN A 20 -15.74 14.01 -9.89
N PRO A 21 -15.90 13.02 -10.79
CA PRO A 21 -16.16 11.64 -10.38
C PRO A 21 -14.97 10.97 -9.68
N ILE A 22 -13.80 11.61 -9.68
CA ILE A 22 -12.58 11.14 -9.02
C ILE A 22 -12.24 12.07 -7.85
N ALA A 23 -12.16 11.51 -6.65
CA ALA A 23 -11.58 12.17 -5.48
C ALA A 23 -10.14 11.69 -5.26
N ASN A 24 -9.34 12.42 -4.49
CA ASN A 24 -7.95 12.04 -4.18
C ASN A 24 -7.80 11.60 -2.73
N MET A 25 -6.94 10.62 -2.46
CA MET A 25 -6.48 10.25 -1.12
C MET A 25 -4.99 10.59 -0.99
N PRO A 26 -4.62 11.84 -0.67
CA PRO A 26 -3.22 12.28 -0.58
C PRO A 26 -2.48 11.68 0.61
N LYS A 27 -3.19 11.22 1.64
CA LYS A 27 -2.55 10.71 2.86
C LYS A 27 -3.39 9.61 3.48
N ILE A 28 -2.72 8.52 3.80
CA ILE A 28 -3.16 7.56 4.80
C ILE A 28 -1.96 7.12 5.64
N GLU A 29 -2.13 7.07 6.96
CA GLU A 29 -1.09 6.73 7.91
C GLU A 29 -1.68 5.89 9.03
N TYR A 30 -0.89 4.94 9.50
CA TYR A 30 -1.19 4.17 10.69
C TYR A 30 -0.73 4.91 11.93
N ASP A 31 -1.62 5.04 12.90
CA ASP A 31 -1.36 5.45 14.27
C ASP A 31 -2.28 4.61 15.18
N ASP A 32 -1.80 4.18 16.34
CA ASP A 32 -2.61 3.39 17.27
C ASP A 32 -3.81 4.18 17.85
N HIS A 33 -3.76 5.52 17.75
CA HIS A 33 -4.82 6.45 18.11
C HIS A 33 -5.74 6.84 16.93
N CYS A 34 -5.70 6.11 15.81
CA CYS A 34 -6.63 6.33 14.68
C CYS A 34 -8.08 5.92 14.95
N THR A 35 -8.37 5.43 16.15
CA THR A 35 -9.70 5.04 16.60
C THR A 35 -10.18 5.95 17.72
N LEU A 36 -11.49 6.11 17.86
CA LEU A 36 -12.11 6.84 18.97
C LEU A 36 -12.14 6.00 20.26
N SER A 37 -12.09 4.68 20.15
CA SER A 37 -12.00 3.76 21.27
C SER A 37 -11.05 2.59 20.99
N GLY A 38 -10.33 2.14 22.01
CA GLY A 38 -9.37 1.03 21.90
C GLY A 38 -8.08 1.37 21.15
N ARG A 39 -7.41 0.35 20.61
CA ARG A 39 -6.19 0.50 19.80
C ARG A 39 -6.48 0.14 18.36
N PHE A 40 -6.06 1.00 17.44
CA PHE A 40 -6.16 0.74 16.02
C PHE A 40 -5.13 -0.34 15.62
N THR A 41 -5.58 -1.42 14.98
CA THR A 41 -4.69 -2.52 14.58
C THR A 41 -4.01 -2.22 13.25
N ARG A 42 -2.70 -2.44 13.18
CA ARG A 42 -1.93 -2.25 11.93
C ARG A 42 -2.43 -3.23 10.86
N GLY A 43 -2.59 -2.75 9.63
CA GLY A 43 -3.14 -3.55 8.52
C GLY A 43 -4.66 -3.56 8.52
N ASP A 44 -5.29 -4.31 9.42
CA ASP A 44 -6.75 -4.48 9.44
C ASP A 44 -7.48 -3.18 9.78
N GLY A 45 -6.99 -2.40 10.74
CA GLY A 45 -7.53 -1.09 11.05
C GLY A 45 -7.46 -0.16 9.84
N ILE A 46 -6.36 -0.15 9.09
CA ILE A 46 -6.21 0.66 7.87
C ILE A 46 -7.26 0.27 6.83
N LEU A 47 -7.51 -1.03 6.63
CA LEU A 47 -8.57 -1.50 5.73
C LEU A 47 -9.95 -1.02 6.18
N GLN A 48 -10.24 -1.10 7.49
CA GLN A 48 -11.50 -0.62 8.05
C GLN A 48 -11.66 0.90 7.86
N LEU A 49 -10.62 1.68 8.14
CA LEU A 49 -10.62 3.14 7.96
C LEU A 49 -10.87 3.53 6.50
N ILE A 50 -10.24 2.84 5.54
CA ILE A 50 -10.48 3.08 4.11
C ILE A 50 -11.92 2.72 3.74
N ARG A 51 -12.41 1.54 4.13
CA ARG A 51 -13.79 1.10 3.81
C ARG A 51 -14.85 2.03 4.40
N LEU A 52 -14.60 2.50 5.62
CA LEU A 52 -15.41 3.51 6.29
C LEU A 52 -15.43 4.83 5.48
N ALA A 53 -14.25 5.31 5.08
CA ALA A 53 -14.15 6.53 4.28
C ALA A 53 -14.82 6.38 2.91
N LEU A 54 -14.67 5.24 2.25
CA LEU A 54 -15.33 4.92 0.99
C LEU A 54 -16.86 4.88 1.15
N SER A 55 -17.36 4.29 2.24
CA SER A 55 -18.81 4.24 2.54
C SER A 55 -19.38 5.64 2.78
N TYR A 56 -18.67 6.47 3.56
CA TYR A 56 -19.05 7.87 3.77
C TYR A 56 -19.06 8.67 2.47
N ILE A 57 -18.05 8.49 1.62
CA ILE A 57 -17.97 9.18 0.32
C ILE A 57 -19.10 8.73 -0.60
N ALA A 58 -19.40 7.43 -0.67
CA ALA A 58 -20.50 6.89 -1.46
C ALA A 58 -21.86 7.51 -1.08
N GLU A 59 -22.13 7.64 0.23
CA GLU A 59 -23.38 8.22 0.73
C GLU A 59 -23.47 9.74 0.48
N ARG A 60 -22.40 10.49 0.77
CA ARG A 60 -22.44 11.96 0.79
C ARG A 60 -22.07 12.63 -0.52
N TYR A 61 -21.35 11.91 -1.38
CA TYR A 61 -20.85 12.40 -2.65
C TYR A 61 -21.09 11.33 -3.73
N PRO A 62 -22.37 11.02 -4.04
CA PRO A 62 -22.73 9.91 -4.93
C PRO A 62 -22.24 10.10 -6.38
N HIS A 63 -21.76 11.28 -6.75
CA HIS A 63 -21.09 11.53 -8.03
C HIS A 63 -19.67 10.97 -8.08
N VAL A 64 -19.01 10.77 -6.94
CA VAL A 64 -17.66 10.19 -6.84
C VAL A 64 -17.75 8.68 -7.04
N ARG A 65 -17.03 8.18 -8.04
CA ARG A 65 -16.97 6.76 -8.41
C ARG A 65 -15.63 6.12 -8.08
N GLN A 66 -14.57 6.91 -7.98
CA GLN A 66 -13.22 6.42 -7.77
C GLN A 66 -12.43 7.34 -6.84
N ILE A 67 -11.51 6.75 -6.08
CA ILE A 67 -10.50 7.47 -5.30
C ILE A 67 -9.13 7.22 -5.93
N GLN A 68 -8.45 8.27 -6.37
CA GLN A 68 -7.08 8.20 -6.86
C GLN A 68 -6.06 8.44 -5.74
N PHE A 69 -4.96 7.70 -5.74
CA PHE A 69 -3.89 7.81 -4.75
C PHE A 69 -2.56 7.31 -5.29
N ASP A 70 -1.46 7.72 -4.67
CA ASP A 70 -0.13 7.16 -4.92
C ASP A 70 0.21 6.16 -3.82
N ASP A 71 0.68 4.96 -4.18
CA ASP A 71 1.03 3.93 -3.21
C ASP A 71 2.43 4.21 -2.63
N MET A 72 2.46 4.97 -1.53
CA MET A 72 3.66 5.24 -0.72
C MET A 72 3.64 4.41 0.57
N SER A 73 2.93 3.28 0.58
CA SER A 73 2.85 2.44 1.78
C SER A 73 4.20 1.77 2.08
N TYR A 74 4.48 1.61 3.36
CA TYR A 74 5.68 0.94 3.85
C TYR A 74 5.35 -0.01 4.98
N ARG A 75 6.27 -0.94 5.24
CA ARG A 75 6.24 -1.84 6.40
C ARG A 75 7.57 -1.80 7.11
N GLU A 76 7.54 -1.68 8.42
CA GLU A 76 8.73 -1.85 9.27
C GLU A 76 9.13 -3.34 9.27
N CYS A 77 10.39 -3.60 8.91
CA CYS A 77 11.01 -4.92 8.91
C CYS A 77 11.85 -5.15 10.18
N ASP A 78 12.20 -4.10 10.91
CA ASP A 78 12.71 -4.08 12.28
C ASP A 78 12.76 -2.60 12.72
N GLU A 79 13.45 -2.30 13.83
CA GLU A 79 13.59 -0.93 14.35
C GLU A 79 14.32 0.04 13.40
N ARG A 80 15.08 -0.47 12.42
CA ARG A 80 15.98 0.35 11.58
C ARG A 80 15.70 0.24 10.09
N SER A 81 14.90 -0.73 9.67
CA SER A 81 14.63 -1.00 8.26
C SER A 81 13.13 -0.96 7.95
N VAL A 82 12.81 -0.30 6.85
CA VAL A 82 11.48 -0.25 6.27
C VAL A 82 11.57 -0.76 4.84
N VAL A 83 10.57 -1.53 4.43
CA VAL A 83 10.38 -1.90 3.02
C VAL A 83 9.21 -1.12 2.44
N ASP A 84 9.37 -0.66 1.20
CA ASP A 84 8.24 -0.15 0.44
C ASP A 84 7.28 -1.31 0.13
N LEU A 85 6.07 -1.18 0.68
CA LEU A 85 5.11 -2.27 0.72
C LEU A 85 4.55 -2.57 -0.67
N ALA A 86 4.48 -1.58 -1.57
CA ALA A 86 4.04 -1.77 -2.94
C ALA A 86 5.01 -2.68 -3.70
N PHE A 87 6.31 -2.40 -3.61
CA PHE A 87 7.36 -3.23 -4.22
C PHE A 87 7.46 -4.63 -3.59
N PHE A 88 7.36 -4.71 -2.26
CA PHE A 88 7.39 -5.98 -1.53
C PHE A 88 6.23 -6.90 -1.92
N TYR A 89 4.99 -6.38 -1.91
CA TYR A 89 3.82 -7.15 -2.35
C TYR A 89 3.89 -7.49 -3.84
N TYR A 90 4.37 -6.57 -4.68
CA TYR A 90 4.49 -6.82 -6.11
C TYR A 90 5.45 -7.98 -6.41
N ALA A 91 6.59 -8.04 -5.73
CA ALA A 91 7.54 -9.16 -5.86
C ALA A 91 6.87 -10.50 -5.55
N LEU A 92 6.06 -10.53 -4.49
CA LEU A 92 5.44 -11.75 -3.96
C LEU A 92 4.16 -12.16 -4.68
N TYR A 93 3.40 -11.23 -5.26
CA TYR A 93 2.05 -11.53 -5.74
C TYR A 93 1.75 -10.95 -7.13
N GLY A 94 2.69 -10.24 -7.75
CA GLY A 94 2.45 -9.51 -9.00
C GLY A 94 1.40 -8.39 -8.86
N LYS A 95 1.11 -7.97 -7.63
CA LYS A 95 0.09 -6.97 -7.27
C LYS A 95 0.59 -6.14 -6.09
N THR A 96 0.17 -4.87 -5.97
CA THR A 96 0.43 -4.11 -4.72
C THR A 96 -0.53 -4.55 -3.61
N TRP A 97 -0.27 -4.12 -2.38
CA TRP A 97 -1.13 -4.44 -1.22
C TRP A 97 -2.57 -3.95 -1.44
N TYR A 98 -2.74 -2.73 -1.93
CA TYR A 98 -4.07 -2.16 -2.21
C TYR A 98 -4.81 -2.90 -3.31
N MET A 99 -4.12 -3.35 -4.36
CA MET A 99 -4.73 -4.19 -5.41
C MET A 99 -5.24 -5.51 -4.84
N ALA A 100 -4.51 -6.10 -3.89
CA ALA A 100 -4.86 -7.39 -3.29
C ALA A 100 -5.97 -7.29 -2.22
N LYS A 101 -6.11 -6.15 -1.56
CA LYS A 101 -7.00 -6.01 -0.39
C LYS A 101 -8.23 -5.13 -0.62
N LEU A 102 -8.18 -4.25 -1.60
CA LEU A 102 -9.20 -3.21 -1.84
C LEU A 102 -9.55 -3.06 -3.33
N ASP A 103 -9.16 -4.04 -4.15
CA ASP A 103 -9.40 -4.06 -5.60
C ASP A 103 -8.94 -2.77 -6.30
N ALA A 104 -7.86 -2.17 -5.79
CA ALA A 104 -7.24 -1.04 -6.44
C ALA A 104 -6.75 -1.42 -7.84
N THR A 105 -6.80 -0.47 -8.77
CA THR A 105 -6.31 -0.64 -10.13
C THR A 105 -5.30 0.45 -10.47
N PRO A 106 -4.17 0.15 -11.10
CA PRO A 106 -3.28 1.20 -11.60
C PRO A 106 -4.01 2.03 -12.66
N VAL A 107 -3.77 3.35 -12.69
CA VAL A 107 -4.35 4.24 -13.71
C VAL A 107 -3.86 3.84 -15.11
N ASP A 108 -2.61 3.42 -15.24
CA ASP A 108 -2.02 2.89 -16.46
C ASP A 108 -1.92 1.35 -16.37
N GLY A 109 -3.06 0.69 -16.54
CA GLY A 109 -3.19 -0.76 -16.41
C GLY A 109 -2.45 -1.56 -17.47
N GLU A 110 -2.34 -1.03 -18.69
CA GLU A 110 -1.58 -1.66 -19.78
C GLU A 110 -0.09 -1.68 -19.43
N ARG A 111 0.49 -0.52 -19.06
CA ARG A 111 1.89 -0.46 -18.65
C ARG A 111 2.18 -1.38 -17.48
N PHE A 112 1.30 -1.42 -16.47
CA PHE A 112 1.47 -2.33 -15.33
C PHE A 112 1.48 -3.80 -15.79
N THR A 113 0.56 -4.18 -16.67
CA THR A 113 0.44 -5.56 -17.19
C THR A 113 1.68 -5.95 -17.99
N VAL A 114 2.10 -5.11 -18.93
CA VAL A 114 3.31 -5.34 -19.75
C VAL A 114 4.55 -5.43 -18.86
N ALA A 115 4.71 -4.52 -17.91
CA ALA A 115 5.84 -4.54 -16.98
C ALA A 115 5.85 -5.80 -16.09
N THR A 116 4.68 -6.29 -15.70
CA THR A 116 4.55 -7.54 -14.92
C THR A 116 4.95 -8.76 -15.72
N ALA A 117 4.51 -8.84 -16.97
CA ALA A 117 4.93 -9.90 -17.89
C ALA A 117 6.45 -9.86 -18.13
N GLN A 118 7.00 -8.67 -18.39
CA GLN A 118 8.45 -8.48 -18.60
C GLN A 118 9.27 -8.81 -17.36
N PHE A 119 8.81 -8.40 -16.17
CA PHE A 119 9.44 -8.76 -14.90
C PHE A 119 9.58 -10.28 -14.82
N ASN A 120 8.47 -11.01 -14.92
CA ASN A 120 8.47 -12.45 -14.80
C ASN A 120 9.28 -13.16 -15.91
N ALA A 121 9.24 -12.67 -17.14
CA ALA A 121 10.03 -13.22 -18.25
C ALA A 121 11.54 -13.04 -18.02
N ARG A 122 11.98 -11.88 -17.50
CA ARG A 122 13.41 -11.59 -17.24
C ARG A 122 14.06 -12.52 -16.22
N LYS A 123 13.27 -13.21 -15.39
CA LYS A 123 13.80 -14.28 -14.52
C LYS A 123 14.53 -15.35 -15.33
N GLN A 124 14.01 -15.70 -16.50
CA GLN A 124 14.55 -16.79 -17.33
C GLN A 124 15.88 -16.43 -18.00
N THR A 125 16.16 -15.14 -18.15
CA THR A 125 17.37 -14.64 -18.81
C THR A 125 18.44 -14.20 -17.83
N MET A 126 18.12 -14.07 -16.54
CA MET A 126 19.08 -13.69 -15.51
C MET A 126 19.73 -14.96 -14.94
N SER A 127 21.06 -14.99 -14.87
CA SER A 127 21.74 -16.09 -14.19
C SER A 127 21.61 -15.93 -12.66
N TRP A 128 21.79 -17.04 -11.92
CA TRP A 128 21.89 -16.95 -10.46
C TRP A 128 22.98 -15.96 -10.02
N SER A 129 24.15 -16.00 -10.67
CA SER A 129 25.27 -15.10 -10.36
C SER A 129 24.88 -13.62 -10.54
N ASP A 130 24.18 -13.29 -11.62
CA ASP A 130 23.74 -11.91 -11.87
C ASP A 130 22.71 -11.44 -10.84
N PHE A 131 21.82 -12.35 -10.41
CA PHE A 131 20.86 -12.08 -9.35
C PHE A 131 21.55 -11.86 -8.01
N ASP A 132 22.41 -12.79 -7.60
CA ASP A 132 23.16 -12.78 -6.34
C ASP A 132 24.02 -11.50 -6.22
N ASN A 133 24.74 -11.14 -7.30
CA ASN A 133 25.50 -9.90 -7.36
C ASN A 133 24.64 -8.63 -7.28
N ALA A 134 23.36 -8.69 -7.67
CA ALA A 134 22.44 -7.56 -7.57
C ALA A 134 21.83 -7.41 -6.16
N VAL A 135 22.01 -8.39 -5.29
CA VAL A 135 21.43 -8.46 -3.94
C VAL A 135 22.53 -8.23 -2.90
N PRO A 136 22.60 -7.04 -2.27
CA PRO A 136 23.68 -6.68 -1.34
C PRO A 136 23.51 -7.26 0.08
N SER A 137 22.61 -8.23 0.27
CA SER A 137 22.18 -8.68 1.59
C SER A 137 22.32 -10.19 1.71
N ALA A 138 22.72 -10.66 2.89
CA ALA A 138 22.79 -12.08 3.18
C ALA A 138 21.43 -12.74 2.90
N HIS A 139 21.47 -13.88 2.22
CA HIS A 139 20.27 -14.62 1.89
C HIS A 139 19.49 -15.07 3.14
N PRO A 140 18.15 -15.11 3.07
CA PRO A 140 17.32 -15.56 4.19
C PRO A 140 17.38 -17.07 4.41
N LEU A 141 17.98 -17.81 3.47
CA LEU A 141 18.11 -19.26 3.46
C LEU A 141 19.56 -19.64 3.07
N PRO A 142 20.01 -20.88 3.35
CA PRO A 142 21.30 -21.37 2.87
C PRO A 142 21.45 -21.22 1.34
N ASP A 143 22.66 -20.95 0.86
CA ASP A 143 22.95 -20.73 -0.56
C ASP A 143 22.48 -21.88 -1.46
N THR A 144 22.66 -23.13 -1.01
CA THR A 144 22.17 -24.33 -1.71
C THR A 144 20.67 -24.30 -1.92
N THR A 145 19.90 -23.96 -0.88
CA THR A 145 18.44 -23.85 -0.92
C THR A 145 17.99 -22.69 -1.81
N MET A 146 18.65 -21.54 -1.70
CA MET A 146 18.35 -20.39 -2.56
C MET A 146 18.56 -20.70 -4.04
N ARG A 147 19.68 -21.34 -4.40
CA ARG A 147 19.96 -21.77 -5.77
C ARG A 147 18.95 -22.78 -6.28
N GLU A 148 18.54 -23.73 -5.44
CA GLU A 148 17.51 -24.70 -5.81
C GLU A 148 16.17 -24.01 -6.11
N ILE A 149 15.70 -23.14 -5.21
CA ILE A 149 14.47 -22.36 -5.40
C ILE A 149 14.59 -21.49 -6.65
N TYR A 150 15.75 -20.87 -6.86
CA TYR A 150 16.03 -20.08 -8.06
C TYR A 150 15.88 -20.92 -9.33
N ASN A 151 16.62 -22.02 -9.45
CA ASN A 151 16.65 -22.82 -10.67
C ASN A 151 15.30 -23.46 -11.00
N SER A 152 14.53 -23.82 -9.98
CA SER A 152 13.22 -24.48 -10.15
C SER A 152 12.04 -23.51 -10.34
N SER A 153 12.18 -22.23 -10.01
CA SER A 153 11.09 -21.27 -10.13
C SER A 153 10.95 -20.71 -11.56
N PRO A 154 9.77 -20.75 -12.19
CA PRO A 154 9.61 -20.28 -13.57
C PRO A 154 9.51 -18.75 -13.70
N THR A 155 9.25 -18.02 -12.62
CA THR A 155 9.08 -16.57 -12.63
C THR A 155 9.70 -15.94 -11.38
N TRP A 156 9.88 -14.61 -11.38
CA TRP A 156 10.29 -13.91 -10.15
C TRP A 156 9.25 -14.03 -9.05
N THR A 157 7.95 -13.92 -9.39
CA THR A 157 6.88 -14.10 -8.41
C THR A 157 6.94 -15.48 -7.76
N ALA A 158 7.08 -16.55 -8.56
CA ALA A 158 7.22 -17.90 -8.01
C ALA A 158 8.48 -18.06 -7.15
N PHE A 159 9.60 -17.45 -7.56
CA PHE A 159 10.84 -17.45 -6.79
C PHE A 159 10.64 -16.80 -5.41
N PHE A 160 10.15 -15.57 -5.37
CA PHE A 160 9.97 -14.85 -4.10
C PHE A 160 8.87 -15.47 -3.22
N GLN A 161 7.83 -16.05 -3.80
CA GLN A 161 6.83 -16.83 -3.06
C GLN A 161 7.46 -18.05 -2.38
N ARG A 162 8.27 -18.83 -3.11
CA ARG A 162 8.93 -19.99 -2.50
C ARG A 162 9.93 -19.59 -1.41
N VAL A 163 10.70 -18.53 -1.61
CA VAL A 163 11.58 -18.00 -0.54
C VAL A 163 10.75 -17.56 0.68
N ARG A 164 9.57 -16.95 0.46
CA ARG A 164 8.63 -16.61 1.54
C ARG A 164 8.07 -17.83 2.25
N ASP A 165 7.78 -18.91 1.54
CA ASP A 165 7.16 -20.09 2.15
C ASP A 165 8.19 -20.87 3.00
N GLU A 166 9.48 -20.77 2.65
CA GLU A 166 10.60 -21.41 3.34
C GLU A 166 11.25 -20.52 4.43
N SER A 167 10.89 -19.24 4.52
CA SER A 167 11.42 -18.30 5.53
C SER A 167 10.29 -17.55 6.24
N ASP A 168 10.54 -17.04 7.45
CA ASP A 168 9.54 -16.20 8.09
C ASP A 168 9.44 -14.82 7.39
N ILE A 169 8.24 -14.23 7.42
CA ILE A 169 7.96 -12.96 6.75
C ILE A 169 8.86 -11.81 7.22
N GLN A 170 9.34 -11.84 8.46
CA GLN A 170 10.19 -10.79 9.02
C GLN A 170 11.61 -10.89 8.48
N THR A 171 12.17 -12.10 8.42
CA THR A 171 13.46 -12.38 7.80
C THR A 171 13.45 -12.02 6.32
N LEU A 172 12.38 -12.37 5.60
CA LEU A 172 12.21 -11.96 4.21
C LEU A 172 12.12 -10.43 4.04
N CYS A 173 11.38 -9.76 4.92
CA CYS A 173 11.26 -8.30 4.92
C CYS A 173 12.64 -7.64 5.05
N ARG A 174 13.43 -8.04 6.06
CA ARG A 174 14.79 -7.53 6.29
C ARG A 174 15.72 -7.80 5.11
N TYR A 175 15.64 -9.01 4.55
CA TYR A 175 16.40 -9.39 3.37
C TYR A 175 16.08 -8.47 2.18
N MET A 176 14.81 -8.22 1.88
CA MET A 176 14.38 -7.48 0.68
C MET A 176 14.46 -5.96 0.81
N ALA A 177 14.23 -5.41 2.01
CA ALA A 177 14.17 -3.98 2.29
C ALA A 177 15.26 -3.12 1.61
N PRO A 178 16.55 -3.47 1.69
CA PRO A 178 17.60 -2.59 1.18
C PRO A 178 17.74 -2.55 -0.35
N TRP A 179 17.10 -3.46 -1.10
CA TRP A 179 17.34 -3.59 -2.54
C TRP A 179 16.10 -3.80 -3.42
N ILE A 180 14.96 -4.29 -2.89
CA ILE A 180 13.83 -4.72 -3.72
C ILE A 180 13.26 -3.59 -4.59
N THR A 181 13.16 -2.37 -4.05
CA THR A 181 12.67 -1.21 -4.80
C THR A 181 13.54 -0.92 -6.02
N ARG A 182 14.87 -0.95 -5.86
CA ARG A 182 15.81 -0.72 -6.97
C ARG A 182 15.75 -1.86 -7.99
N PHE A 183 15.65 -3.09 -7.49
CA PHE A 183 15.56 -4.28 -8.33
C PHE A 183 14.31 -4.25 -9.22
N ILE A 184 13.11 -4.05 -8.66
CA ILE A 184 11.89 -3.96 -9.47
C ILE A 184 11.92 -2.77 -10.41
N LYS A 185 12.39 -1.60 -9.98
CA LYS A 185 12.54 -0.43 -10.86
C LYS A 185 13.42 -0.76 -12.08
N ARG A 186 14.54 -1.46 -11.87
CA ARG A 186 15.48 -1.85 -12.94
C ARG A 186 14.91 -2.95 -13.84
N ILE A 187 14.27 -3.96 -13.25
CA ILE A 187 13.84 -5.15 -13.98
C ILE A 187 12.48 -4.96 -14.66
N ALA A 188 11.50 -4.37 -13.96
CA ALA A 188 10.14 -4.15 -14.45
C ALA A 188 9.93 -2.75 -15.06
N GLY A 189 10.78 -1.77 -14.76
CA GLY A 189 10.54 -0.38 -15.19
C GLY A 189 9.36 0.30 -14.46
N LEU A 190 8.94 -0.25 -13.32
CA LEU A 190 7.84 0.27 -12.51
C LEU A 190 8.33 1.17 -11.39
N ASN A 191 7.66 2.32 -11.24
CA ASN A 191 7.86 3.24 -10.12
C ASN A 191 6.50 3.52 -9.47
N PHE A 192 6.13 2.76 -8.42
CA PHE A 192 4.82 2.88 -7.79
C PHE A 192 4.55 4.25 -7.17
N SER A 193 5.59 4.97 -6.71
CA SER A 193 5.46 6.34 -6.22
C SER A 193 5.12 7.37 -7.31
N ALA A 194 5.19 6.99 -8.59
CA ALA A 194 4.84 7.82 -9.75
C ALA A 194 3.76 7.16 -10.62
N MET A 195 3.10 6.13 -10.11
CA MET A 195 2.01 5.43 -10.77
C MET A 195 0.77 5.53 -9.88
N PRO A 196 -0.18 6.42 -10.21
CA PRO A 196 -1.40 6.53 -9.44
C PRO A 196 -2.24 5.25 -9.56
N PHE A 197 -2.96 4.95 -8.49
CA PHE A 197 -3.93 3.86 -8.40
C PHE A 197 -5.33 4.44 -8.15
N ARG A 198 -6.35 3.66 -8.50
CA ARG A 198 -7.77 3.98 -8.31
C ARG A 198 -8.44 2.89 -7.48
N LEU A 199 -9.06 3.31 -6.38
CA LEU A 199 -10.01 2.50 -5.61
C LEU A 199 -11.43 2.73 -6.14
N PRO A 200 -12.22 1.69 -6.37
CA PRO A 200 -13.64 1.86 -6.64
C PRO A 200 -14.36 2.35 -5.38
N VAL A 201 -15.24 3.35 -5.53
CA VAL A 201 -16.20 3.73 -4.49
C VAL A 201 -17.44 2.85 -4.68
N PRO A 202 -17.88 2.11 -3.66
CA PRO A 202 -19.02 1.21 -3.79
C PRO A 202 -20.31 1.99 -4.07
N VAL A 203 -21.22 1.39 -4.84
CA VAL A 203 -22.50 2.03 -5.25
C VAL A 203 -23.48 2.13 -4.06
N SER A 204 -23.31 1.28 -3.05
CA SER A 204 -24.08 1.28 -1.81
C SER A 204 -23.12 1.28 -0.62
N PRO A 205 -23.41 1.99 0.49
CA PRO A 205 -22.57 1.95 1.67
C PRO A 205 -22.48 0.51 2.19
N ALA A 206 -21.25 -0.02 2.24
CA ALA A 206 -20.99 -1.38 2.67
C ALA A 206 -20.81 -1.49 4.20
N THR A 207 -20.56 -0.37 4.86
CA THR A 207 -20.24 -0.32 6.29
C THR A 207 -21.11 0.74 6.97
N ALA A 208 -21.85 0.32 8.00
CA ALA A 208 -22.60 1.25 8.84
C ALA A 208 -21.62 2.14 9.62
N PHE A 209 -21.97 3.41 9.81
CA PHE A 209 -21.14 4.36 10.55
C PHE A 209 -21.96 5.41 11.27
N THR A 210 -21.41 5.91 12.38
CA THR A 210 -21.97 7.03 13.12
C THR A 210 -21.04 8.23 12.99
N LEU A 211 -21.60 9.40 12.72
CA LEU A 211 -20.86 10.65 12.63
C LEU A 211 -20.81 11.32 14.00
N THR A 212 -19.62 11.34 14.59
CA THR A 212 -19.36 12.05 15.84
C THR A 212 -18.68 13.36 15.51
N GLN A 213 -19.37 14.49 15.73
CA GLN A 213 -18.78 15.80 15.49
C GLN A 213 -17.70 16.07 16.55
N GLN A 214 -16.45 16.22 16.12
CA GLN A 214 -15.30 16.47 16.98
C GLN A 214 -14.90 17.95 16.88
N THR A 215 -14.71 18.62 18.03
CA THR A 215 -14.12 19.96 18.13
C THR A 215 -12.68 19.84 18.63
N GLY A 216 -11.76 19.40 17.77
CA GLY A 216 -10.36 19.13 18.19
C GLY A 216 -9.60 18.25 17.21
N GLY A 217 -8.30 18.07 17.46
CA GLY A 217 -7.37 17.24 16.68
C GLY A 217 -6.09 18.00 16.30
N ARG A 218 -4.93 17.48 16.70
CA ARG A 218 -3.62 18.04 16.31
C ARG A 218 -3.12 17.26 15.09
N ARG A 219 -2.75 17.96 14.01
CA ARG A 219 -1.78 17.33 13.07
C ARG A 219 -0.53 17.03 13.88
N GLY A 220 -0.08 15.78 13.90
CA GLY A 220 1.27 15.46 14.35
C GLY A 220 2.24 16.46 13.72
N ARG A 221 3.11 17.08 14.53
CA ARG A 221 3.98 18.20 14.10
C ARG A 221 4.88 17.76 12.94
N ARG A 222 4.44 17.95 11.71
CA ARG A 222 5.29 18.24 10.56
C ARG A 222 4.83 19.56 9.96
N ALA A 223 5.71 20.54 10.04
CA ALA A 223 5.46 21.91 9.60
C ALA A 223 5.08 21.94 8.11
N ARG A 224 3.87 22.41 7.78
CA ARG A 224 3.68 23.40 6.71
C ARG A 224 2.26 23.96 6.61
N THR A 225 2.29 25.22 6.19
CA THR A 225 1.29 26.27 6.00
C THR A 225 0.38 26.00 4.81
N HIS A 226 -0.94 25.87 5.03
CA HIS A 226 -2.00 26.38 4.12
C HIS A 226 -3.37 26.22 4.81
N LYS A 227 -4.09 27.33 4.96
CA LYS A 227 -5.45 27.41 5.54
C LYS A 227 -6.48 27.26 4.42
N TRP A 228 -7.11 26.10 4.32
CA TRP A 228 -8.36 25.88 3.60
C TRP A 228 -9.50 25.76 4.61
N PRO A 229 -10.75 26.17 4.30
CA PRO A 229 -11.92 25.88 5.12
C PRO A 229 -12.10 24.35 5.25
N ARG A 230 -12.20 23.82 6.48
CA ARG A 230 -12.24 22.38 6.77
C ARG A 230 -13.57 21.99 7.40
N GLN A 231 -14.20 20.95 6.89
CA GLN A 231 -15.29 20.26 7.59
C GLN A 231 -14.69 19.06 8.34
N TRP A 232 -15.08 18.90 9.60
CA TRP A 232 -14.51 17.97 10.58
C TRP A 232 -15.55 16.91 10.94
N ARG A 233 -15.20 15.63 10.87
CA ARG A 233 -16.06 14.53 11.35
C ARG A 233 -15.19 13.39 11.88
N GLY A 234 -15.34 13.07 13.17
CA GLY A 234 -14.87 11.79 13.72
C GLY A 234 -15.89 10.72 13.35
N LEU A 235 -15.43 9.50 13.12
CA LEU A 235 -16.30 8.37 12.81
C LEU A 235 -16.02 7.24 13.78
N ASP A 236 -17.08 6.75 14.39
CA ASP A 236 -17.07 5.55 15.23
C ASP A 236 -17.46 4.34 14.38
N LEU A 237 -16.72 3.24 14.56
CA LEU A 237 -17.08 1.91 14.05
C LEU A 237 -17.75 1.13 15.19
N HIS A 238 -18.86 0.47 14.88
CA HIS A 238 -19.53 -0.49 15.76
C HIS A 238 -19.37 -1.90 15.21
#